data_AF-A0A7X8JEZ1-F1
#
_entry.id   AF-A0A7X8JEZ1-F1
#
_cell.length_a   1.000
_cell.length_b   1.000
_cell.length_c   1.000
_cell.angle_alpha   90.00
_cell.angle_beta   90.00
_cell.angle_gamma   90.00
#
_symmetry.space_group_name_H-M   'P 1'
#
loop_
_entity.id
_entity.type
_entity.pdbx_description
1 polymer ?
#
loop_
_entity_poly.entity_id
_entity_poly.type
_entity_poly.pdbx_seq_one_letter_code
_entity_poly.pdbx_strand_id
1 'polypeptide(L)'
;MEILSILETLEDLVEKSVSVPFSGKCLVDKEEILEIVKELRLKLPDDIKQAKWVKEERQRILMDAQKEAANMLKDAESKIASMVDEHEITQKAYEQANEIVAAAQKNAREIRLGTKDYADNILNRVEEILNDTIEVIRTNREELK
;
A
#
# COMPACT_ATOMS: atom_id res chain seq x y z
N MET A 1 11.07 14.23 -42.41
CA MET A 1 11.71 13.45 -43.50
C MET A 1 11.93 14.30 -44.75
N GLU A 2 11.09 15.32 -45.00
CA GLU A 2 11.22 16.25 -46.14
C GLU A 2 12.46 17.17 -46.07
N ILE A 3 12.94 17.54 -44.88
CA ILE A 3 14.16 18.38 -44.74
C ILE A 3 15.41 17.63 -45.20
N LEU A 4 15.49 16.32 -44.93
CA LEU A 4 16.60 15.48 -45.39
C LEU A 4 16.63 15.41 -46.91
N SER A 5 15.47 15.26 -47.57
CA SER A 5 15.42 15.27 -49.03
C SER A 5 15.78 16.63 -49.64
N ILE A 6 15.46 17.75 -48.99
CA ILE A 6 15.86 19.10 -49.43
C ILE A 6 17.38 19.27 -49.30
N LEU A 7 17.97 18.75 -48.22
CA LEU A 7 19.42 18.75 -48.02
C LEU A 7 20.13 17.84 -49.03
N GLU A 8 19.62 16.63 -49.28
CA GLU A 8 20.12 15.73 -50.32
C GLU A 8 20.05 16.36 -51.70
N THR A 9 18.97 17.08 -52.02
CA THR A 9 18.83 17.80 -53.30
C THR A 9 19.86 18.94 -53.41
N LEU A 10 20.14 19.63 -52.31
CA LEU A 10 21.19 20.65 -52.26
C LEU A 10 22.58 20.05 -52.42
N GLU A 11 22.86 18.92 -51.77
CA GLU A 11 24.12 18.18 -51.90
C GLU A 11 24.32 17.71 -53.34
N ASP A 12 23.31 17.07 -53.92
CA ASP A 12 23.31 16.62 -55.31
C ASP A 12 23.58 17.77 -56.31
N LEU A 13 22.97 18.93 -56.07
CA LEU A 13 23.13 20.11 -56.90
C LEU A 13 24.57 20.66 -56.82
N VAL A 14 25.16 20.65 -55.62
CA VAL A 14 26.55 21.04 -55.41
C VAL A 14 27.51 20.00 -56.01
N GLU A 15 27.22 18.70 -55.94
CA GLU A 15 28.05 17.65 -56.54
C GLU A 15 28.04 17.66 -58.07
N LYS A 16 26.88 17.94 -58.69
CA LYS A 16 26.72 17.97 -60.15
C LYS A 16 27.17 19.28 -60.79
N SER A 17 27.51 20.28 -59.98
CA SER A 17 27.86 21.61 -60.44
C SER A 17 29.26 21.71 -61.07
N VAL A 18 29.45 22.68 -61.96
CA VAL A 18 30.71 22.82 -62.71
C VAL A 18 31.81 23.31 -61.77
N SER A 19 32.80 22.47 -61.49
CA SER A 19 33.94 22.83 -60.63
C SER A 19 34.95 23.69 -61.38
N VAL A 20 35.41 24.78 -60.77
CA VAL A 20 36.37 25.72 -61.35
C VAL A 20 37.80 25.26 -61.02
N PRO A 21 38.63 24.92 -62.03
CA PRO A 21 39.97 24.37 -61.83
C PRO A 21 40.84 25.23 -60.91
N PHE A 22 41.63 24.58 -60.04
CA PHE A 22 42.57 25.20 -59.09
C PHE A 22 41.95 26.14 -58.02
N SER A 23 40.62 26.22 -57.90
CA SER A 23 39.97 27.19 -56.99
C SER A 23 39.13 26.58 -55.86
N GLY A 24 38.81 25.28 -55.93
CA GLY A 24 37.90 24.62 -54.97
C GLY A 24 36.46 25.16 -54.99
N LYS A 25 36.11 26.00 -55.97
CA LYS A 25 34.78 26.61 -56.12
C LYS A 25 33.98 25.87 -57.18
N CYS A 26 32.67 25.85 -57.01
CA CYS A 26 31.73 25.36 -58.01
C CYS A 26 30.80 26.46 -58.51
N LEU A 27 30.37 26.34 -59.76
CA LEU A 27 29.45 27.25 -60.40
C LEU A 27 28.05 26.63 -60.39
N VAL A 28 27.15 27.28 -59.67
CA VAL A 28 25.80 26.83 -59.34
C VAL A 28 24.79 27.88 -59.75
N ASP A 29 23.59 27.45 -60.14
CA ASP A 29 22.48 28.36 -60.42
C ASP A 29 22.04 29.04 -59.12
N LYS A 30 22.07 30.37 -59.14
CA LYS A 30 21.77 31.19 -57.98
C LYS A 30 20.28 31.15 -57.64
N GLU A 31 19.41 31.18 -58.65
CA GLU A 31 17.98 31.12 -58.48
C GLU A 31 17.56 29.78 -57.87
N GLU A 32 18.12 28.67 -58.34
CA GLU A 32 17.82 27.31 -57.87
C GLU A 32 18.26 27.10 -56.40
N ILE A 33 19.48 27.52 -56.02
CA ILE A 33 19.92 27.46 -54.62
C ILE A 33 19.07 28.35 -53.71
N LEU A 34 18.71 29.55 -54.17
CA LEU A 34 17.89 30.46 -53.36
C LEU A 34 16.48 29.91 -53.13
N GLU A 35 15.94 29.12 -54.06
CA GLU A 35 14.65 28.46 -53.91
C GLU A 35 14.73 27.33 -52.87
N ILE A 36 15.74 26.46 -52.97
CA ILE A 36 16.00 25.38 -51.99
C ILE A 36 16.20 25.95 -50.57
N VAL A 37 16.97 27.04 -50.45
CA VAL A 37 17.21 27.71 -49.15
C VAL A 37 15.93 28.34 -48.60
N LYS A 38 15.04 28.88 -49.44
CA LYS A 38 13.73 29.41 -49.02
C LYS A 38 12.83 28.29 -48.52
N GLU A 39 12.77 27.16 -49.22
CA GLU A 39 11.98 26.02 -48.80
C GLU A 39 12.48 25.45 -47.46
N LEU A 40 13.79 25.30 -47.31
CA LEU A 40 14.42 24.90 -46.05
C LEU A 40 14.08 25.87 -44.91
N ARG A 41 14.14 27.19 -45.15
CA ARG A 41 13.80 28.21 -44.15
C ARG A 41 12.33 28.16 -43.74
N LEU A 42 11.42 27.79 -44.63
CA LEU A 42 10.00 27.67 -44.31
C LEU A 42 9.69 26.41 -43.50
N LYS A 43 10.31 25.27 -43.85
CA LYS A 43 10.00 23.96 -43.24
C LYS A 43 10.79 23.65 -41.97
N LEU A 44 12.03 24.13 -41.86
CA LEU A 44 12.92 23.86 -40.73
C LEU A 44 12.37 24.32 -39.35
N PRO A 45 11.76 25.50 -39.20
CA PRO A 45 11.22 25.95 -37.92
C PRO A 45 10.11 25.04 -37.38
N ASP A 46 9.23 24.54 -38.26
CA ASP A 46 8.09 23.72 -37.87
C ASP A 46 8.52 22.32 -37.41
N ASP A 47 9.45 21.68 -38.12
CA ASP A 47 10.01 20.38 -37.69
C ASP A 47 10.74 20.49 -36.35
N ILE A 48 11.52 21.55 -36.12
CA ILE A 48 12.19 21.80 -34.83
C ILE A 48 11.16 22.04 -33.73
N LYS A 49 10.09 22.79 -34.01
CA LYS A 49 9.02 23.06 -33.06
C LYS A 49 8.27 21.78 -32.69
N GLN A 50 7.95 20.93 -33.67
CA GLN A 50 7.34 19.63 -33.42
C GLN A 50 8.24 18.72 -32.58
N ALA A 51 9.54 18.65 -32.91
CA ALA A 51 10.49 17.83 -32.13
C ALA A 51 10.59 18.29 -30.66
N LYS A 52 10.61 19.60 -30.41
CA LYS A 52 10.57 20.17 -29.06
C LYS A 52 9.26 19.82 -28.36
N TRP A 53 8.12 20.00 -29.04
CA TRP A 53 6.81 19.69 -28.50
C TRP A 53 6.66 18.22 -28.11
N VAL A 54 7.09 17.28 -28.97
CA VAL A 54 7.06 15.84 -28.68
C VAL A 54 7.89 15.51 -27.44
N LYS A 55 9.06 16.15 -27.27
CA LYS A 55 9.91 15.94 -26.10
C LYS A 55 9.24 16.44 -24.82
N GLU A 56 8.66 17.64 -24.85
CA GLU A 56 7.95 18.23 -23.71
C GLU A 56 6.70 17.42 -23.35
N GLU A 57 5.92 17.00 -24.35
CA GLU A 57 4.71 16.22 -24.14
C GLU A 57 5.02 14.83 -23.58
N ARG A 58 6.09 14.17 -24.07
CA ARG A 58 6.56 12.91 -23.48
C ARG A 58 6.92 13.07 -22.01
N GLN A 59 7.59 14.16 -21.65
CA GLN A 59 7.97 14.41 -20.26
C GLN A 59 6.75 14.68 -19.38
N ARG A 60 5.75 15.41 -19.90
CA ARG A 60 4.47 15.63 -19.23
C ARG A 60 3.74 14.32 -18.96
N ILE A 61 3.56 13.47 -19.99
CA ILE A 61 2.91 12.17 -19.86
C ILE A 61 3.59 11.30 -18.80
N LEU A 62 4.92 11.28 -18.77
CA LEU A 62 5.67 10.52 -17.77
C LEU A 62 5.44 11.04 -16.34
N MET A 63 5.43 12.36 -16.16
CA MET A 63 5.15 12.96 -14.85
C MET A 63 3.72 12.68 -14.38
N ASP A 64 2.75 12.78 -15.29
CA ASP A 64 1.35 12.51 -14.98
C ASP A 64 1.14 11.04 -14.62
N ALA A 65 1.72 10.11 -15.37
CA ALA A 65 1.69 8.68 -15.06
C ALA A 65 2.35 8.35 -13.71
N GLN A 66 3.48 8.97 -13.39
CA GLN A 66 4.14 8.81 -12.09
C GLN A 66 3.26 9.33 -10.94
N LYS A 67 2.62 10.48 -11.14
CA LYS A 67 1.71 11.07 -10.15
C LYS A 67 0.47 10.20 -9.94
N GLU A 68 -0.12 9.68 -11.02
CA GLU A 68 -1.26 8.78 -10.95
C GLU A 68 -0.91 7.47 -10.25
N ALA A 69 0.25 6.88 -10.56
CA ALA A 69 0.74 5.69 -9.86
C ALA A 69 0.95 5.95 -8.36
N ALA A 70 1.53 7.10 -7.99
CA ALA A 70 1.71 7.48 -6.59
C ALA A 70 0.36 7.66 -5.86
N ASN A 71 -0.62 8.29 -6.53
CA ASN A 71 -1.97 8.43 -5.98
C ASN A 71 -2.65 7.07 -5.80
N MET A 72 -2.55 6.17 -6.80
CA MET A 72 -3.11 4.82 -6.73
C MET A 72 -2.52 4.03 -5.56
N LEU A 73 -1.20 4.12 -5.34
CA LEU A 73 -0.54 3.45 -4.22
C LEU A 73 -1.06 3.98 -2.89
N LYS A 74 -1.16 5.30 -2.75
CA LYS A 74 -1.67 5.96 -1.54
C LYS A 74 -3.14 5.58 -1.26
N ASP A 75 -3.97 5.53 -2.29
CA ASP A 75 -5.38 5.13 -2.16
C ASP A 75 -5.50 3.66 -1.75
N ALA A 76 -4.66 2.78 -2.31
CA ALA A 76 -4.59 1.38 -1.92
C ALA A 76 -4.16 1.20 -0.46
N GLU A 77 -3.12 1.90 -0.03
CA GLU A 77 -2.66 1.89 1.37
C GLU A 77 -3.76 2.39 2.32
N SER A 78 -4.44 3.48 1.98
CA SER A 78 -5.56 4.01 2.76
C SER A 78 -6.73 3.01 2.83
N LYS A 79 -7.03 2.33 1.72
CA LYS A 79 -8.08 1.31 1.66
C LYS A 79 -7.71 0.10 2.53
N ILE A 80 -6.46 -0.35 2.50
CA ILE A 80 -5.95 -1.44 3.34
C ILE A 80 -6.04 -1.06 4.81
N ALA A 81 -5.60 0.14 5.19
CA ALA A 81 -5.70 0.62 6.56
C ALA A 81 -7.17 0.64 7.04
N SER A 82 -8.09 1.15 6.22
CA SER A 82 -9.52 1.14 6.50
C SER A 82 -10.08 -0.28 6.62
N MET A 83 -9.68 -1.21 5.74
CA MET A 83 -10.14 -2.60 5.80
C MET A 83 -9.64 -3.34 7.04
N VAL A 84 -8.46 -3.00 7.55
CA VAL A 84 -7.92 -3.56 8.80
C VAL A 84 -8.68 -3.01 10.01
N ASP A 85 -8.96 -1.70 10.03
CA ASP A 85 -9.70 -1.04 11.10
C ASP A 85 -11.18 -1.43 11.12
N GLU A 86 -11.80 -1.59 9.94
CA GLU A 86 -13.19 -2.01 9.77
C GLU A 86 -13.39 -3.53 9.84
N HIS A 87 -12.35 -4.34 10.08
CA HIS A 87 -12.53 -5.77 9.94
C HIS A 87 -13.47 -6.28 11.05
N GLU A 88 -14.69 -6.67 10.67
CA GLU A 88 -15.65 -7.41 11.49
C GLU A 88 -14.99 -8.55 12.27
N ILE A 89 -13.90 -9.12 11.74
CA ILE A 89 -13.13 -10.16 12.42
C ILE A 89 -12.50 -9.64 13.72
N THR A 90 -11.95 -8.43 13.76
CA THR A 90 -11.42 -7.86 15.01
C THR A 90 -12.53 -7.56 15.99
N GLN A 91 -13.66 -6.98 15.56
CA GLN A 91 -14.82 -6.80 16.44
C GLN A 91 -15.38 -8.13 16.95
N LYS A 92 -15.59 -9.12 16.08
CA LYS A 92 -16.04 -10.47 16.46
C LYS A 92 -15.04 -11.16 17.39
N ALA A 93 -13.73 -10.97 17.18
CA ALA A 93 -12.70 -11.48 18.08
C ALA A 93 -12.76 -10.81 19.46
N TYR A 94 -13.00 -9.50 19.53
CA TYR A 94 -13.22 -8.79 20.79
C TYR A 94 -14.49 -9.24 21.50
N GLU A 95 -15.61 -9.42 20.78
CA GLU A 95 -16.85 -9.96 21.34
C GLU A 95 -16.64 -11.36 21.90
N GLN A 96 -16.03 -12.27 21.14
CA GLN A 96 -15.72 -13.63 21.59
C GLN A 96 -14.77 -13.61 22.80
N ALA A 97 -13.75 -12.76 22.80
CA ALA A 97 -12.85 -12.63 23.95
C ALA A 97 -13.61 -12.18 25.21
N ASN A 98 -14.53 -11.21 25.08
CA ASN A 98 -15.36 -10.75 26.18
C ASN A 98 -16.30 -11.86 26.69
N GLU A 99 -16.91 -12.63 25.79
CA GLU A 99 -17.73 -13.79 26.16
C GLU A 99 -16.93 -14.86 26.91
N ILE A 100 -15.73 -15.19 26.44
CA ILE A 100 -14.83 -16.15 27.11
C ILE A 100 -14.47 -15.66 28.51
N VAL A 101 -14.11 -14.39 28.66
CA VAL A 101 -13.77 -13.80 29.97
C VAL A 101 -14.99 -13.81 30.90
N ALA A 102 -16.18 -13.45 30.40
CA ALA A 102 -17.40 -13.46 31.18
C ALA A 102 -17.78 -14.89 31.64
N ALA A 103 -17.65 -15.87 30.75
CA ALA A 103 -17.88 -17.28 31.06
C ALA A 103 -16.87 -17.81 32.09
N ALA A 104 -15.58 -17.48 31.93
CA ALA A 104 -14.53 -17.84 32.87
C ALA A 104 -14.79 -17.24 34.27
N GLN A 105 -15.17 -15.96 34.35
CA GLN A 105 -15.53 -15.31 35.61
C GLN A 105 -16.76 -15.94 36.25
N LYS A 106 -17.78 -16.31 35.46
CA LYS A 106 -18.97 -16.99 35.96
C LYS A 106 -18.61 -18.36 36.55
N ASN A 107 -17.86 -19.18 35.81
CA ASN A 107 -17.40 -20.48 36.28
C ASN A 107 -16.54 -20.36 37.55
N ALA A 108 -15.64 -19.39 37.60
CA ALA A 108 -14.83 -19.13 38.79
C ALA A 108 -15.67 -18.78 40.03
N ARG A 109 -16.74 -17.97 39.85
CA ARG A 109 -17.70 -17.66 40.92
C ARG A 109 -18.44 -18.91 41.39
N GLU A 110 -18.93 -19.73 40.47
CA GLU A 110 -19.66 -20.97 40.78
C GLU A 110 -18.77 -21.97 41.53
N ILE A 111 -17.53 -22.18 41.07
CA ILE A 111 -16.55 -23.04 41.76
C ILE A 111 -16.30 -22.53 43.18
N ARG A 112 -16.10 -21.22 43.35
CA ARG A 112 -15.85 -20.63 44.67
C ARG A 112 -17.04 -20.81 45.62
N LEU A 113 -18.26 -20.60 45.13
CA LEU A 113 -19.48 -20.81 45.92
C LEU A 113 -19.64 -22.29 46.30
N GLY A 114 -19.56 -23.20 45.32
CA GLY A 114 -19.66 -24.63 45.59
C GLY A 114 -18.56 -25.15 46.53
N THR A 115 -17.35 -24.61 46.45
CA THR A 115 -16.27 -24.95 47.39
C THR A 115 -16.57 -24.46 48.80
N LYS A 116 -17.15 -23.26 48.95
CA LYS A 116 -17.55 -22.73 50.24
C LYS A 116 -18.66 -23.58 50.88
N ASP A 117 -19.68 -23.93 50.09
CA ASP A 117 -20.78 -24.76 50.56
C ASP A 117 -20.29 -26.17 50.94
N TYR A 118 -19.36 -26.74 50.17
CA TYR A 118 -18.73 -28.01 50.51
C TYR A 118 -17.94 -27.93 51.82
N ALA A 119 -17.13 -26.89 52.01
CA ALA A 119 -16.38 -26.68 53.25
C ALA A 119 -17.30 -26.52 54.47
N ASP A 120 -18.41 -25.79 54.31
CA ASP A 120 -19.42 -25.61 55.36
C ASP A 120 -20.05 -26.95 55.78
N ASN A 121 -20.43 -27.79 54.81
CA ASN A 121 -20.97 -29.12 55.08
C ASN A 121 -19.98 -30.02 55.83
N ILE A 122 -18.68 -29.95 55.47
CA ILE A 122 -17.64 -30.71 56.19
C ILE A 122 -17.49 -30.20 57.63
N LEU A 123 -17.48 -28.88 57.84
CA LEU A 123 -17.39 -28.28 59.17
C LEU A 123 -18.60 -28.63 60.05
N ASN A 124 -19.82 -28.55 59.51
CA ASN A 124 -21.04 -28.94 60.22
C ASN A 124 -20.99 -30.40 60.66
N ARG A 125 -20.51 -31.30 59.79
CA ARG A 125 -20.37 -32.72 60.14
C ARG A 125 -19.31 -32.97 61.21
N VAL A 126 -18.22 -32.21 61.20
CA VAL A 126 -17.21 -32.27 62.27
C VAL A 126 -17.79 -31.76 63.59
N GLU A 127 -18.59 -30.69 63.57
CA GLU A 127 -19.26 -30.16 64.75
C GLU A 127 -20.23 -31.18 65.35
N GLU A 128 -21.06 -31.85 64.54
CA GLU A 128 -21.94 -32.93 65.00
C GLU A 128 -21.16 -34.05 65.70
N ILE A 129 -20.10 -34.56 65.07
CA ILE A 129 -19.28 -35.65 65.65
C ILE A 129 -18.65 -35.23 66.99
N LEU A 130 -18.18 -33.98 67.08
CA LEU A 130 -17.60 -33.46 68.33
C LEU A 130 -18.65 -33.33 69.43
N ASN A 131 -19.87 -32.88 69.10
CA ASN A 131 -20.97 -32.81 70.06
C ASN A 131 -21.34 -34.20 70.59
N ASP A 132 -21.49 -35.20 69.72
CA ASP A 132 -21.74 -36.58 70.11
C ASP A 132 -20.62 -37.12 71.03
N THR A 133 -19.37 -36.83 70.68
CA THR A 133 -18.20 -37.24 71.48
C THR A 133 -18.19 -36.59 72.86
N ILE A 134 -18.56 -35.30 72.96
CA ILE A 134 -18.69 -34.59 74.23
C ILE A 134 -19.81 -35.20 75.08
N GLU A 135 -20.93 -35.57 74.48
CA GLU A 135 -22.04 -36.23 75.18
C GLU A 135 -21.62 -37.57 75.78
N VAL A 136 -20.93 -38.42 75.00
CA VAL A 136 -20.36 -39.68 75.48
C VAL A 136 -19.40 -39.46 76.66
N ILE A 137 -18.53 -38.45 76.58
CA ILE A 137 -17.60 -38.12 77.68
C ILE A 137 -18.37 -37.68 78.94
N ARG A 138 -19.45 -36.90 78.80
CA ARG A 138 -20.29 -36.47 79.93
C ARG A 138 -20.93 -37.67 80.61
N THR A 139 -21.54 -38.57 79.85
CA THR A 139 -22.15 -39.80 80.37
C THR A 139 -21.12 -40.64 81.13
N ASN A 140 -19.96 -40.89 80.52
CA ASN A 140 -18.87 -41.65 81.17
C ASN A 140 -18.38 -40.99 82.48
N ARG A 141 -18.40 -39.65 82.57
CA ARG A 141 -18.02 -38.93 83.80
C ARG A 141 -19.09 -38.99 84.89
N GLU A 142 -20.37 -39.09 84.52
CA GLU A 142 -21.48 -39.26 85.46
C GLU A 142 -21.46 -40.66 86.09
N GLU A 143 -21.13 -41.69 85.32
CA GLU A 143 -20.98 -43.07 85.82
C GLU A 143 -19.80 -43.26 86.81
N LEU A 144 -18.83 -42.34 86.81
CA LEU A 144 -17.68 -42.35 87.72
C LEU A 144 -17.96 -41.64 89.08
N LYS A 145 -19.14 -41.06 89.26
CA LYS A 145 -19.57 -40.43 90.53
C LYS A 145 -20.43 -41.39 91.35
#